data_AF-S7TD54-F1
#
_entry.id   AF-S7TD54-F1
#
_cell.length_a   1.000
_cell.length_b   1.000
_cell.length_c   1.000
_cell.angle_alpha   90.00
_cell.angle_beta   90.00
_cell.angle_gamma   90.00
#
_symmetry.space_group_name_H-M   'P 1'
#
loop_
_entity.id
_entity.type
_entity.pdbx_description
1 polymer ?
#
loop_
_entity_poly.entity_id
_entity_poly.type
_entity_poly.pdbx_seq_one_letter_code
_entity_poly.pdbx_strand_id
1 'polypeptide(L)'
;MAFWPVCESVQDAVRARRDLFWRGVSEFAADTVVVFGRKAFMALFPDRPFTFRAFTVGGLRVIALPDPDLLVAEDRQAMGLVVRSLEPLRFG
;
A
#
# COMPACT_ATOMS: atom_id res chain seq x y z
N MET A 1 -3.03 -1.07 -13.60
CA MET A 1 -2.68 -1.46 -12.21
C MET A 1 -1.37 -2.22 -12.20
N ALA A 2 -0.43 -1.88 -11.32
CA ALA A 2 0.86 -2.57 -11.21
C ALA A 2 1.11 -2.96 -9.74
N PHE A 3 1.80 -4.08 -9.52
CA PHE A 3 2.33 -4.46 -8.22
C PHE A 3 3.80 -4.05 -8.15
N TRP A 4 4.19 -3.34 -7.10
CA TRP A 4 5.55 -2.82 -6.96
C TRP A 4 6.15 -3.17 -5.59
N PRO A 5 7.38 -3.70 -5.53
CA PRO A 5 7.98 -4.12 -4.27
C PRO A 5 8.36 -2.91 -3.40
N VAL A 6 8.04 -2.98 -2.10
CA VAL A 6 8.47 -2.00 -1.08
C VAL A 6 9.81 -2.43 -0.44
N CYS A 7 10.24 -3.66 -0.68
CA CYS A 7 11.41 -4.26 -0.09
C CYS A 7 12.17 -5.12 -1.09
N GLU A 8 13.43 -5.39 -0.76
CA GLU A 8 14.27 -6.36 -1.45
C GLU A 8 14.75 -7.42 -0.45
N SER A 9 15.07 -8.61 -0.96
CA SER A 9 15.73 -9.66 -0.18
C SER A 9 17.24 -9.55 -0.37
N VAL A 10 18.00 -9.40 0.72
CA VAL A 10 19.47 -9.38 0.73
C VAL A 10 19.95 -10.37 1.78
N GLN A 11 20.65 -11.44 1.36
CA GLN A 11 21.30 -12.40 2.27
C GLN A 11 20.36 -12.87 3.41
N ASP A 12 19.19 -13.38 3.03
CA ASP A 12 18.13 -13.87 3.94
C ASP A 12 17.47 -12.79 4.84
N ALA A 13 17.78 -11.51 4.64
CA ALA A 13 17.11 -10.39 5.28
C ALA A 13 16.21 -9.62 4.30
N VAL A 14 15.02 -9.24 4.75
CA VAL A 14 14.13 -8.35 3.99
C VAL A 14 14.40 -6.91 4.41
N ARG A 15 14.82 -6.06 3.46
CA ARG A 15 15.10 -4.65 3.70
C ARG A 15 14.14 -3.76 2.92
N ALA A 16 13.55 -2.78 3.59
CA ALA A 16 12.73 -1.78 2.92
C ALA A 16 13.60 -0.92 1.98
N ARG A 17 13.17 -0.78 0.72
CA ARG A 17 13.82 0.03 -0.32
C ARG A 17 12.85 1.11 -0.81
N ARG A 18 12.65 2.10 0.06
CA ARG A 18 11.74 3.24 -0.18
C ARG A 18 12.13 3.99 -1.45
N ASP A 19 13.43 4.14 -1.69
CA ASP A 19 14.00 4.78 -2.86
C ASP A 19 13.56 4.10 -4.17
N LEU A 20 13.65 2.77 -4.24
CA LEU A 20 13.22 2.00 -5.40
C LEU A 20 11.70 2.05 -5.59
N PHE A 21 10.95 2.00 -4.49
CA PHE A 21 9.51 2.12 -4.54
C PHE A 21 9.07 3.46 -5.13
N TRP A 22 9.57 4.57 -4.60
CA TRP A 22 9.18 5.91 -5.04
C TRP A 22 9.65 6.22 -6.46
N ARG A 23 10.82 5.69 -6.86
CA ARG A 23 11.27 5.76 -8.25
C ARG A 23 10.27 5.08 -9.18
N GLY A 24 9.83 3.87 -8.86
CA GLY A 24 8.83 3.15 -9.66
C GLY A 24 7.49 3.86 -9.72
N VAL A 25 7.00 4.40 -8.60
CA VAL A 25 5.76 5.22 -8.55
C VAL A 25 5.86 6.41 -9.50
N SER A 26 7.01 7.10 -9.51
CA SER A 26 7.25 8.24 -10.39
C SER A 26 7.36 7.84 -11.86
N GLU A 27 8.11 6.78 -12.18
CA GLU A 27 8.30 6.29 -13.56
C GLU A 27 6.99 5.73 -14.14
N PHE A 28 6.15 5.11 -13.32
CA PHE A 28 4.82 4.64 -13.71
C PHE A 28 3.80 5.78 -13.84
N ALA A 29 4.14 7.00 -13.42
CA ALA A 29 3.23 8.14 -13.32
C ALA A 29 1.94 7.80 -12.54
N ALA A 30 2.09 7.08 -11.42
CA ALA A 30 0.94 6.69 -10.60
C ALA A 30 0.29 7.92 -9.95
N ASP A 31 -1.03 8.04 -10.07
CA ASP A 31 -1.83 9.00 -9.30
C ASP A 31 -2.33 8.41 -7.96
N THR A 32 -2.27 7.08 -7.82
CA THR A 32 -2.82 6.33 -6.71
C THR A 32 -1.87 5.20 -6.27
N VAL A 33 -1.59 5.13 -4.97
CA VAL A 33 -0.83 4.05 -4.34
C VAL A 33 -1.70 3.34 -3.31
N VAL A 34 -1.88 2.03 -3.47
CA VAL A 34 -2.54 1.17 -2.49
C VAL A 34 -1.47 0.45 -1.67
N VAL A 35 -1.54 0.56 -0.35
CA VAL A 35 -0.58 -0.05 0.57
C VAL A 35 -1.28 -1.02 1.50
N PHE A 36 -0.91 -2.28 1.42
CA PHE A 36 -1.43 -3.33 2.29
C PHE A 36 -0.55 -3.49 3.53
N GLY A 37 -1.19 -3.48 4.71
CA GLY A 37 -0.54 -3.78 5.97
C GLY A 37 0.24 -2.61 6.60
N ARG A 38 0.34 -2.65 7.92
CA ARG A 38 0.99 -1.61 8.73
C ARG A 38 2.48 -1.49 8.44
N LYS A 39 3.18 -2.61 8.24
CA LYS A 39 4.64 -2.63 8.02
C LYS A 39 5.02 -1.88 6.74
N ALA A 40 4.35 -2.19 5.63
CA ALA A 40 4.57 -1.49 4.36
C ALA A 40 4.21 0.00 4.45
N PHE A 41 3.11 0.32 5.14
CA PHE A 41 2.71 1.70 5.36
C PHE A 41 3.76 2.52 6.11
N MET A 42 4.20 2.02 7.27
CA MET A 42 5.19 2.71 8.10
C MET A 42 6.55 2.81 7.40
N ALA A 43 6.88 1.84 6.53
CA ALA A 43 8.08 1.93 5.69
C ALA A 43 7.97 3.10 4.71
N LEU A 44 6.82 3.33 4.07
CA LEU A 44 6.65 4.38 3.07
C LEU A 44 6.40 5.76 3.69
N PHE A 45 5.65 5.82 4.80
CA PHE A 45 5.17 7.04 5.46
C PHE A 45 5.49 7.02 6.98
N PRO A 46 6.77 7.06 7.39
CA PRO A 46 7.17 6.87 8.78
C PRO A 46 6.62 7.96 9.72
N ASP A 47 6.40 9.17 9.20
CA ASP A 47 5.94 10.33 9.99
C ASP A 47 4.41 10.43 10.06
N ARG A 48 3.68 9.42 9.56
CA ARG A 48 2.21 9.41 9.58
C ARG A 48 1.67 8.29 10.47
N PRO A 49 0.62 8.55 11.28
CA PRO A 49 -0.04 7.50 12.02
C PRO A 49 -0.71 6.53 11.03
N PHE A 50 -0.55 5.24 11.29
CA PHE A 50 -1.22 4.20 10.52
C PHE A 50 -2.71 4.15 10.86
N THR A 51 -3.54 4.29 9.84
CA THR A 51 -4.99 4.20 9.92
C THR A 51 -5.50 3.65 8.59
N PHE A 52 -6.49 2.76 8.61
CA PHE A 52 -7.13 2.24 7.40
C PHE A 52 -8.00 3.30 6.71
N ARG A 53 -7.36 4.23 6.00
CA ARG A 53 -8.05 5.32 5.29
C ARG A 53 -7.30 5.73 4.04
N ALA A 54 -8.03 6.39 3.15
CA ALA A 54 -7.44 7.13 2.06
C ALA A 54 -6.97 8.52 2.52
N PHE A 55 -5.89 9.03 1.93
CA PHE A 55 -5.41 10.40 2.09
C PHE A 55 -4.61 10.82 0.87
N THR A 56 -4.29 12.12 0.79
CA THR A 56 -3.47 12.68 -0.30
C THR A 56 -2.15 13.20 0.26
N VAL A 57 -1.05 12.97 -0.47
CA VAL A 57 0.26 13.56 -0.19
C VAL A 57 0.93 13.96 -1.50
N GLY A 58 1.30 15.24 -1.65
CA GLY A 58 1.96 15.71 -2.88
C GLY A 58 1.20 15.41 -4.18
N GLY A 59 -0.14 15.48 -4.15
CA GLY A 59 -0.99 15.14 -5.31
C GLY A 59 -1.25 13.64 -5.50
N LEU A 60 -0.50 12.77 -4.82
CA LEU A 60 -0.70 11.32 -4.87
C LEU A 60 -1.80 10.89 -3.90
N ARG A 61 -2.79 10.15 -4.39
CA ARG A 61 -3.78 9.46 -3.56
C ARG A 61 -3.16 8.20 -2.96
N VAL A 62 -3.28 8.02 -1.66
CA VAL A 62 -2.79 6.83 -0.95
C VAL A 62 -3.95 6.15 -0.25
N ILE A 63 -4.05 4.84 -0.36
CA ILE A 63 -5.07 4.02 0.29
C ILE A 63 -4.39 2.98 1.16
N ALA A 64 -4.51 3.12 2.49
CA ALA A 64 -3.98 2.14 3.44
C ALA A 64 -5.03 1.05 3.72
N LEU A 65 -4.68 -0.20 3.46
CA LEU A 65 -5.55 -1.37 3.60
C LEU A 65 -5.00 -2.37 4.63
N PRO A 66 -5.87 -3.27 5.15
CA PRO A 66 -5.47 -4.41 5.96
C PRO A 66 -4.34 -5.23 5.34
N ASP A 67 -3.62 -5.93 6.21
CA ASP A 67 -2.67 -6.96 5.78
C ASP A 67 -3.43 -8.11 5.09
N PRO A 68 -2.91 -8.71 4.00
CA PRO A 68 -3.58 -9.84 3.36
C PRO A 68 -3.83 -11.01 4.32
N ASP A 69 -2.97 -11.20 5.33
CA ASP A 69 -3.16 -12.25 6.35
C ASP A 69 -4.46 -12.06 7.14
N LEU A 70 -4.89 -10.81 7.37
CA LEU A 70 -6.18 -10.51 8.02
C LEU A 70 -7.37 -10.85 7.13
N LEU A 71 -7.18 -10.83 5.80
CA LEU A 71 -8.21 -11.22 4.84
C LEU A 71 -8.36 -12.74 4.80
N VAL A 72 -7.26 -13.48 4.96
CA VAL A 72 -7.24 -14.95 4.99
C VAL A 72 -7.88 -15.49 6.27
N ALA A 73 -7.81 -14.74 7.37
CA ALA A 73 -8.44 -15.09 8.65
C ALA A 73 -10.00 -14.97 8.68
N GLU A 74 -10.66 -14.89 7.52
CA GLU A 74 -12.12 -14.70 7.34
C GLU A 74 -12.72 -13.47 8.04
N ASP A 75 -11.93 -12.43 8.30
CA ASP A 75 -12.46 -11.16 8.82
C ASP A 75 -13.29 -10.45 7.75
N ARG A 76 -14.62 -10.60 7.86
CA ARG A 76 -15.60 -9.98 6.95
C ARG A 76 -15.54 -8.46 6.97
N GLN A 77 -15.16 -7.83 8.08
CA GLN A 77 -15.04 -6.37 8.15
C GLN A 77 -13.80 -5.91 7.36
N ALA A 78 -12.66 -6.59 7.54
CA ALA A 78 -11.45 -6.31 6.79
C ALA A 78 -11.65 -6.52 5.28
N MET A 79 -12.31 -7.61 4.88
CA MET A 79 -12.64 -7.88 3.49
C MET A 79 -13.59 -6.81 2.91
N GLY A 80 -14.64 -6.44 3.64
CA GLY A 80 -15.58 -5.42 3.22
C GLY A 80 -14.93 -4.04 3.06
N LEU A 81 -13.94 -3.72 3.88
CA LEU A 81 -13.14 -2.49 3.75
C LEU A 81 -12.27 -2.52 2.49
N VAL A 82 -11.60 -3.63 2.21
CA VAL A 82 -10.77 -3.78 1.00
C VAL A 82 -11.60 -3.67 -0.27
N VAL A 83 -12.70 -4.42 -0.35
CA VAL A 83 -13.58 -4.41 -1.53
C VAL A 83 -14.12 -3.00 -1.80
N ARG A 84 -14.67 -2.31 -0.77
CA ARG A 84 -15.19 -0.95 -0.91
C ARG A 84 -14.13 0.07 -1.30
N SER A 85 -12.89 -0.10 -0.83
CA SER A 85 -11.80 0.83 -1.12
C SER A 85 -11.25 0.66 -2.54
N LEU A 86 -11.33 -0.56 -3.08
CA LEU A 86 -10.83 -0.88 -4.42
C LEU A 86 -11.90 -0.74 -5.51
N GLU A 87 -13.19 -0.84 -5.18
CA GLU A 87 -14.30 -0.72 -6.14
C GLU A 87 -14.21 0.54 -7.04
N PRO A 88 -13.91 1.75 -6.52
CA PRO A 88 -13.78 2.94 -7.37
C PRO A 88 -12.58 2.89 -8.32
N LEU A 89 -11.60 2.01 -8.09
CA LEU A 89 -10.40 1.87 -8.91
C LEU A 89 -10.57 0.85 -10.05
N ARG A 90 -11.70 0.14 -10.10
CA ARG A 90 -11.95 -0.93 -11.10
C ARG A 90 -12.28 -0.40 -12.49
N PHE A 91 -12.49 0.91 -12.65
CA PHE A 91 -12.82 1.57 -13.92
C PHE A 91 -12.03 2.87 -14.12
N GLY A 92 -10.69 2.75 -14.14
CA GLY A 92 -9.76 3.79 -14.56
C GLY A 92 -8.86 3.29 -15.67
#